data_AF-A0A314U837-F1
#
_entry.id   AF-A0A314U837-F1
#
_cell.length_a   1.000
_cell.length_b   1.000
_cell.length_c   1.000
_cell.angle_alpha   90.00
_cell.angle_beta   90.00
_cell.angle_gamma   90.00
#
_symmetry.space_group_name_H-M   'P 1'
#
loop_
_entity.id
_entity.type
_entity.pdbx_description
1 polymer ?
#
loop_
_entity_poly.entity_id
_entity_poly.type
_entity_poly.pdbx_seq_one_letter_code
_entity_poly.pdbx_strand_id
1 'polypeptide(L)'
;MVGIQVLAEKLAQIQATSIARNLPSIVKKINDKLSAYLSELNQMPKSLSSVAEAMTAFMQIIGASKESLKKILVRGEFDEFPDDQRMHCKARLVQMLNQYSDQLHKCKESDPKNNFLLEEIKILEEAKGINLPNFVPRNAFLVLLQGKVRGISSIPIEFVEKVWSYVGDVVISVLMKYTHDYYHLHVATKRAAHNLIERVKEKSLNWILEIVEMEKLTDYTCHPEYVSDWNSLMTRQKAFIDKVLNDQLRPSKMVIDGIGEIEIEGLRKYTHVDLSQAFDLKMRMTAYWKVVLRRLVDCMALHLQLTVANLVNKTWKWRLFVS
;
A
#
# COMPACT_ATOMS: atom_id res chain seq x y z
N MET A 1 79.37 29.08 -43.35
CA MET A 1 78.32 29.58 -42.43
C MET A 1 76.99 29.50 -43.15
N VAL A 2 76.00 28.81 -42.59
CA VAL A 2 74.62 28.87 -43.10
C VAL A 2 74.07 30.24 -42.71
N GLY A 3 73.65 31.06 -43.68
CA GLY A 3 73.17 32.43 -43.43
C GLY A 3 71.82 32.46 -42.71
N ILE A 4 71.58 33.52 -41.94
CA ILE A 4 70.34 33.76 -41.16
C ILE A 4 69.08 33.57 -42.02
N GLN A 5 69.14 33.94 -43.30
CA GLN A 5 68.05 33.80 -44.27
C GLN A 5 67.65 32.33 -44.52
N VAL A 6 68.62 31.43 -44.66
CA VAL A 6 68.37 30.00 -44.91
C VAL A 6 67.80 29.32 -43.66
N LEU A 7 68.19 29.78 -42.47
CA LEU A 7 67.60 29.32 -41.21
C LEU A 7 66.15 29.77 -41.06
N ALA A 8 65.85 31.03 -41.41
CA ALA A 8 64.50 31.57 -41.38
C ALA A 8 63.56 30.81 -42.33
N GLU A 9 63.99 30.51 -43.55
CA GLU A 9 63.22 29.71 -44.51
C GLU A 9 62.95 28.28 -44.00
N LYS A 10 63.96 27.62 -43.44
CA LYS A 10 63.77 26.27 -42.84
C LYS A 10 62.80 26.29 -41.67
N LEU A 11 62.90 27.27 -40.77
CA LEU A 11 61.98 27.40 -39.64
C LEU A 11 60.54 27.64 -40.12
N ALA A 12 60.35 28.50 -41.12
CA ALA A 12 59.05 28.74 -41.73
C ALA A 12 58.47 27.46 -42.37
N GLN A 13 59.29 26.69 -43.08
CA GLN A 13 58.85 25.44 -43.72
C GLN A 13 58.51 24.35 -42.70
N ILE A 14 59.29 24.23 -41.61
CA ILE A 14 58.99 23.32 -40.49
C ILE A 14 57.68 23.73 -39.81
N GLN A 15 57.46 25.02 -39.55
CA GLN A 15 56.21 25.51 -38.97
C GLN A 15 55.01 25.24 -39.89
N ALA A 16 55.10 25.56 -41.18
CA ALA A 16 54.03 25.33 -42.14
C ALA A 16 53.63 23.84 -42.22
N THR A 17 54.63 22.96 -42.24
CA THR A 17 54.41 21.50 -42.26
C THR A 17 53.79 21.00 -40.95
N SER A 18 54.25 21.52 -39.81
CA SER A 18 53.68 21.21 -38.50
C SER A 18 52.23 21.67 -38.37
N ILE A 19 51.90 22.88 -38.86
CA ILE A 19 50.54 23.42 -38.89
C ILE A 19 49.65 22.53 -39.77
N ALA A 20 50.05 22.24 -41.02
CA ALA A 20 49.26 21.42 -41.93
C ALA A 20 48.96 20.02 -41.36
N ARG A 21 49.92 19.42 -40.65
CA ARG A 21 49.76 18.10 -40.02
C ARG A 21 48.84 18.14 -38.79
N ASN A 22 48.96 19.17 -37.95
CA ASN A 22 48.25 19.23 -36.67
C ASN A 22 46.87 19.90 -36.78
N LEU A 23 46.64 20.76 -37.77
CA LEU A 23 45.42 21.54 -37.94
C LEU A 23 44.14 20.68 -38.01
N PRO A 24 44.09 19.55 -38.76
CA PRO A 24 42.88 18.72 -38.80
C PRO A 24 42.52 18.12 -37.42
N SER A 25 43.53 17.71 -36.65
CA SER A 25 43.34 17.18 -35.29
C SER A 25 42.88 18.27 -34.32
N ILE A 26 43.43 19.48 -34.45
CA ILE A 26 43.01 20.64 -33.65
C ILE A 26 41.56 21.00 -33.95
N VAL A 27 41.17 21.09 -35.23
CA VAL A 27 39.79 21.38 -35.65
C VAL A 27 38.83 20.33 -35.11
N LYS A 28 39.18 19.04 -35.20
CA LYS A 28 38.37 17.96 -34.63
C LYS A 28 38.19 18.13 -33.12
N LYS A 29 39.26 18.37 -32.37
CA LYS A 29 39.18 18.60 -30.91
C LYS A 29 38.35 19.81 -30.54
N ILE A 30 38.40 20.89 -31.34
CA ILE A 30 37.57 22.07 -31.13
C ILE A 30 36.10 21.73 -31.34
N ASN A 31 35.77 21.02 -32.42
CA ASN A 31 34.39 20.60 -32.69
C ASN A 31 33.86 19.65 -31.60
N ASP A 32 34.64 18.65 -31.20
CA ASP A 32 34.26 17.71 -30.14
C ASP A 32 33.97 18.46 -28.82
N LYS A 33 34.83 19.42 -28.44
CA LYS A 33 34.61 20.27 -27.26
C LYS A 33 33.40 21.19 -27.41
N LEU A 34 33.20 21.78 -28.58
CA LEU A 34 32.07 22.66 -28.85
C LEU A 34 30.75 21.88 -28.74
N SER A 35 30.69 20.67 -29.31
CA SER A 35 29.52 19.79 -29.18
C SER A 35 29.25 19.40 -27.73
N ALA A 36 30.29 19.13 -26.94
CA ALA A 36 30.15 18.86 -25.50
C ALA A 36 29.59 20.08 -24.75
N TYR A 37 30.16 21.27 -24.95
CA TYR A 37 29.69 22.51 -24.31
C TYR A 37 28.28 22.90 -24.74
N LEU A 38 27.90 22.69 -26.00
CA LEU A 38 26.53 22.90 -26.45
C LEU A 38 25.55 21.93 -25.78
N SER A 39 25.96 20.67 -25.58
CA SER A 39 25.15 19.71 -24.83
C SER A 39 24.97 20.13 -23.37
N GLU A 40 26.04 20.57 -22.70
CA GLU A 40 25.96 21.10 -21.32
C GLU A 40 25.09 22.35 -21.25
N LEU A 41 25.27 23.31 -22.16
CA LEU A 41 24.49 24.55 -22.20
C LEU A 41 23.00 24.28 -22.42
N ASN A 42 22.65 23.31 -23.27
CA ASN A 42 21.26 22.89 -23.49
C ASN A 42 20.63 22.21 -22.26
N GLN A 43 21.44 21.67 -21.36
CA GLN A 43 20.98 21.09 -20.09
C GLN A 43 20.88 22.13 -18.97
N MET A 44 21.48 23.32 -19.13
CA MET A 44 21.40 24.36 -18.11
C MET A 44 20.00 24.99 -18.06
N PRO A 45 19.50 25.34 -16.87
CA PRO A 45 18.25 26.06 -16.74
C PRO A 45 18.33 27.43 -17.43
N LYS A 46 17.27 27.77 -18.16
CA LYS A 46 17.19 29.06 -18.86
C LYS A 46 17.20 30.20 -17.84
N SER A 47 17.99 31.24 -18.12
CA SER A 47 17.95 32.48 -17.34
C SER A 47 16.54 33.08 -17.45
N LEU A 48 15.84 33.15 -16.33
CA LEU A 48 14.52 33.76 -16.24
C LEU A 48 14.72 35.27 -16.07
N SER A 49 14.48 36.04 -17.12
CA SER A 49 14.74 37.49 -17.18
C SER A 49 13.51 38.33 -16.85
N SER A 50 12.32 37.72 -16.84
CA SER A 50 11.06 38.41 -16.54
C SER A 50 10.11 37.57 -15.68
N VAL A 51 9.15 38.24 -15.05
CA VAL A 51 8.07 37.58 -14.30
C VAL A 51 7.23 36.66 -15.20
N ALA A 52 6.99 37.06 -16.46
CA ALA A 52 6.23 36.25 -17.41
C ALA A 52 6.97 34.94 -17.77
N GLU A 53 8.29 35.00 -17.97
CA GLU A 53 9.12 33.82 -18.20
C GLU A 53 9.14 32.91 -16.97
N ALA A 54 9.31 33.48 -15.78
CA ALA A 54 9.28 32.72 -14.53
C ALA A 54 7.94 32.01 -14.30
N MET A 55 6.82 32.69 -14.54
CA MET A 55 5.48 32.09 -14.46
C MET A 55 5.28 30.98 -15.49
N THR A 56 5.80 31.15 -16.71
CA THR A 56 5.70 30.14 -17.76
C THR A 56 6.50 28.89 -17.39
N ALA A 57 7.75 29.05 -16.95
CA ALA A 57 8.59 27.94 -16.49
C ALA A 57 7.95 27.20 -15.31
N PHE A 58 7.42 27.95 -14.35
CA PHE A 58 6.71 27.40 -13.21
C PHE A 58 5.47 26.57 -13.60
N MET A 59 4.64 27.09 -14.50
CA MET A 59 3.47 26.35 -15.00
C MET A 59 3.86 25.09 -15.78
N GLN A 60 4.96 25.12 -16.52
CA GLN A 60 5.52 23.94 -17.19
C GLN A 60 5.98 22.89 -16.19
N ILE A 61 6.70 23.29 -15.13
CA ILE A 61 7.14 22.40 -14.05
C ILE A 61 5.95 21.72 -13.38
N ILE A 62 4.90 22.49 -13.04
CA ILE A 62 3.67 21.95 -12.44
C ILE A 62 2.99 20.98 -13.41
N GLY A 63 2.85 21.36 -14.67
CA GLY A 63 2.21 20.55 -15.70
C GLY A 63 2.91 19.21 -15.88
N ALA A 64 4.24 19.23 -16.01
CA ALA A 64 5.07 18.04 -16.18
C ALA A 64 5.03 17.15 -14.93
N SER A 65 5.21 17.73 -13.73
CA SER A 65 5.14 17.00 -12.46
C SER A 65 3.79 16.30 -12.30
N LYS A 66 2.70 17.00 -12.59
CA LYS A 66 1.34 16.47 -12.48
C LYS A 66 1.10 15.33 -13.47
N GLU A 67 1.52 15.49 -14.72
CA GLU A 67 1.34 14.44 -15.73
C GLU A 67 2.16 13.21 -15.37
N SER A 68 3.41 13.40 -14.91
CA SER A 68 4.27 12.32 -14.40
C SER A 68 3.59 11.54 -13.27
N LEU A 69 3.10 12.25 -12.23
CA LEU A 69 2.37 11.62 -11.13
C LEU A 69 1.10 10.90 -11.62
N LYS A 70 0.39 11.48 -12.59
CA LYS A 70 -0.82 10.89 -13.15
C LYS A 70 -0.52 9.60 -13.91
N LYS A 71 0.57 9.57 -14.68
CA LYS A 71 1.07 8.37 -15.35
C LYS A 71 1.32 7.25 -14.34
N ILE A 72 2.19 7.48 -13.36
CA ILE A 72 2.66 6.40 -12.48
C ILE A 72 1.64 6.01 -11.40
N LEU A 73 0.96 6.96 -10.74
CA LEU A 73 0.05 6.68 -9.61
C LEU A 73 -1.39 6.38 -10.05
N VAL A 74 -1.86 7.00 -11.13
CA VAL A 74 -3.28 6.92 -11.53
C VAL A 74 -3.49 5.98 -12.70
N ARG A 75 -2.72 6.13 -13.79
CA ARG A 75 -2.89 5.33 -15.02
C ARG A 75 -2.10 4.02 -15.01
N GLY A 76 -1.02 3.94 -14.23
CA GLY A 76 -0.13 2.78 -14.20
C GLY A 76 0.86 2.73 -15.36
N GLU A 77 1.07 3.85 -16.05
CA GLU A 77 2.13 4.02 -17.03
C GLU A 77 3.47 4.16 -16.29
N PHE A 78 4.49 3.43 -16.71
CA PHE A 78 5.84 3.43 -16.10
C PHE A 78 6.94 3.67 -17.13
N ASP A 79 6.58 4.11 -18.33
CA ASP A 79 7.46 4.45 -19.45
C ASP A 79 8.50 5.53 -19.08
N GLU A 80 8.14 6.44 -18.17
CA GLU A 80 9.03 7.49 -17.68
C GLU A 80 10.14 6.95 -16.74
N PHE A 81 9.90 5.81 -16.10
CA PHE A 81 10.80 5.20 -15.12
C PHE A 81 10.91 3.68 -15.35
N PRO A 82 11.45 3.25 -16.51
CA PRO A 82 11.44 1.83 -16.89
C PRO A 82 12.28 0.98 -15.92
N ASP A 83 13.44 1.49 -15.50
CA ASP A 83 14.40 0.76 -14.67
C ASP A 83 14.17 0.94 -13.16
N ASP A 84 13.35 1.91 -12.74
CA ASP A 84 13.05 2.16 -11.33
C ASP A 84 11.73 1.50 -10.93
N GLN A 85 11.81 0.26 -10.46
CA GLN A 85 10.65 -0.50 -9.98
C GLN A 85 9.90 0.19 -8.83
N ARG A 86 10.52 1.13 -8.08
CA ARG A 86 9.83 1.88 -7.03
C ARG A 86 8.81 2.84 -7.63
N MET A 87 9.03 3.31 -8.86
CA MET A 87 8.10 4.18 -9.59
C MET A 87 6.99 3.43 -10.32
N HIS A 88 7.00 2.08 -10.30
CA HIS A 88 5.93 1.26 -10.88
C HIS A 88 4.74 1.19 -9.92
N CYS A 89 4.12 2.34 -9.64
CA CYS A 89 3.33 2.51 -8.42
C CYS A 89 2.11 1.60 -8.33
N LYS A 90 1.37 1.38 -9.42
CA LYS A 90 0.23 0.44 -9.40
C LYS A 90 0.64 -0.96 -8.95
N ALA A 91 1.77 -1.46 -9.46
CA ALA A 91 2.29 -2.77 -9.07
C ALA A 91 2.67 -2.79 -7.58
N ARG A 92 3.32 -1.74 -7.08
CA ARG A 92 3.69 -1.64 -5.66
C ARG A 92 2.47 -1.55 -4.76
N LEU A 93 1.47 -0.75 -5.10
CA LEU A 93 0.23 -0.62 -4.32
C LEU A 93 -0.55 -1.95 -4.27
N VAL A 94 -0.62 -2.70 -5.38
CA VAL A 94 -1.23 -4.04 -5.39
C VAL A 94 -0.46 -5.00 -4.49
N GLN A 95 0.88 -4.98 -4.52
CA GLN A 95 1.68 -5.81 -3.61
C GLN A 95 1.42 -5.47 -2.14
N MET A 96 1.29 -4.18 -1.81
CA MET A 96 0.98 -3.76 -0.44
C MET A 96 -0.42 -4.23 -0.02
N LEU A 97 -1.42 -4.15 -0.91
CA LEU A 97 -2.77 -4.66 -0.64
C LEU A 97 -2.79 -6.18 -0.44
N ASN A 98 -2.03 -6.93 -1.24
CA ASN A 98 -1.89 -8.37 -1.07
C ASN A 98 -1.21 -8.71 0.27
N GLN A 99 -0.15 -7.98 0.64
CA GLN A 99 0.50 -8.14 1.95
C GLN A 99 -0.45 -7.83 3.10
N TYR A 100 -1.29 -6.80 2.97
CA TYR A 100 -2.31 -6.45 3.96
C TYR A 100 -3.35 -7.56 4.12
N SER A 101 -3.86 -8.09 2.99
CA SER A 101 -4.76 -9.24 3.01
C SER A 101 -4.10 -10.45 3.69
N ASP A 102 -2.85 -10.77 3.37
CA ASP A 102 -2.11 -11.87 3.99
C ASP A 102 -1.95 -11.67 5.51
N GLN A 103 -1.63 -10.45 5.95
CA GLN A 103 -1.50 -10.12 7.38
C GLN A 103 -2.81 -10.32 8.13
N LEU A 104 -3.92 -9.85 7.55
CA LEU A 104 -5.26 -10.06 8.12
C LEU A 104 -5.59 -11.55 8.27
N HIS A 105 -5.27 -12.38 7.27
CA HIS A 105 -5.56 -13.82 7.30
C HIS A 105 -4.62 -14.62 8.23
N LYS A 106 -3.36 -14.20 8.38
CA LYS A 106 -2.36 -14.88 9.23
C LYS A 106 -2.44 -14.46 10.71
N CYS A 107 -3.21 -13.43 11.02
CA CYS A 107 -3.40 -12.94 12.38
C CYS A 107 -4.03 -14.02 13.28
N LYS A 108 -3.68 -14.03 14.57
CA LYS A 108 -4.16 -15.03 15.55
C LYS A 108 -5.68 -15.01 15.66
N GLU A 109 -6.27 -13.82 15.59
CA GLU A 109 -7.70 -13.55 15.60
C GLU A 109 -8.40 -14.20 14.40
N SER A 110 -7.69 -14.40 13.28
CA SER A 110 -8.21 -15.07 12.10
C SER A 110 -8.03 -16.59 12.11
N ASP A 111 -7.26 -17.15 13.05
CA ASP A 111 -7.09 -18.60 13.19
C ASP A 111 -8.33 -19.22 13.88
N PRO A 112 -9.14 -20.03 13.17
CA PRO A 112 -10.32 -20.65 13.76
C PRO A 112 -9.99 -21.73 14.80
N LYS A 113 -8.74 -22.24 14.84
CA LYS A 113 -8.30 -23.27 15.80
C LYS A 113 -7.91 -22.68 17.16
N ASN A 114 -7.53 -21.41 17.19
CA ASN A 114 -7.08 -20.75 18.40
C ASN A 114 -8.19 -20.80 19.47
N ASN A 115 -7.86 -21.37 20.65
CA ASN A 115 -8.77 -21.57 21.78
C ASN A 115 -10.15 -22.12 21.38
N PHE A 116 -10.18 -23.16 20.52
CA PHE A 116 -11.40 -23.70 19.93
C PHE A 116 -12.54 -23.91 20.96
N LEU A 117 -13.68 -23.26 20.74
CA LEU A 117 -14.89 -23.20 21.57
C LEU A 117 -14.75 -22.61 22.97
N LEU A 118 -13.55 -22.41 23.52
CA LEU A 118 -13.39 -21.92 24.89
C LEU A 118 -13.89 -20.48 25.05
N GLU A 119 -13.57 -19.62 24.09
CA GLU A 119 -14.05 -18.23 24.08
C GLU A 119 -15.57 -18.18 23.82
N GLU A 120 -16.06 -18.97 22.86
CA GLU A 120 -17.48 -19.04 22.54
C GLU A 120 -18.32 -19.53 23.73
N ILE A 121 -17.86 -20.57 24.44
CA ILE A 121 -18.53 -21.08 25.64
C ILE A 121 -18.55 -20.02 26.74
N LYS A 122 -17.43 -19.35 26.99
CA LYS A 122 -17.35 -18.30 28.01
C LYS A 122 -18.35 -17.16 27.73
N ILE A 123 -18.38 -16.67 26.49
CA ILE A 123 -19.31 -15.61 26.10
C ILE A 123 -20.76 -16.09 26.21
N LEU A 124 -21.06 -17.33 25.82
CA LEU A 124 -22.40 -17.90 25.94
C LEU A 124 -22.83 -18.04 27.40
N GLU A 125 -21.92 -18.44 28.31
CA GLU A 125 -22.17 -18.48 29.76
C GLU A 125 -22.49 -17.10 30.32
N GLU A 126 -21.73 -16.07 29.95
CA GLU A 126 -21.98 -14.68 30.37
C GLU A 126 -23.26 -14.08 29.73
N ALA A 127 -23.65 -14.57 28.55
CA ALA A 127 -24.86 -14.16 27.85
C ALA A 127 -26.11 -14.95 28.26
N LYS A 128 -26.02 -15.88 29.22
CA LYS A 128 -27.18 -16.64 29.74
C LYS A 128 -28.20 -15.67 30.34
N GLY A 129 -29.42 -15.74 29.83
CA GLY A 129 -30.58 -15.01 30.35
C GLY A 129 -31.71 -15.96 30.76
N ILE A 130 -32.80 -15.42 31.30
CA ILE A 130 -34.02 -16.17 31.62
C ILE A 130 -34.80 -16.43 30.32
N ASN A 131 -34.25 -17.28 29.46
CA ASN A 131 -34.74 -17.54 28.10
C ASN A 131 -34.83 -19.05 27.84
N LEU A 132 -35.45 -19.44 26.73
CA LEU A 132 -35.48 -20.83 26.29
C LEU A 132 -34.05 -21.39 26.08
N PRO A 133 -33.78 -22.64 26.49
CA PRO A 133 -32.53 -23.31 26.16
C PRO A 133 -32.42 -23.53 24.65
N ASN A 134 -31.20 -23.78 24.15
CA ASN A 134 -30.90 -24.04 22.73
C ASN A 134 -30.98 -22.85 21.75
N PHE A 135 -31.10 -21.62 22.23
CA PHE A 135 -30.95 -20.42 21.38
C PHE A 135 -29.56 -19.80 21.53
N VAL A 136 -28.89 -19.50 20.41
CA VAL A 136 -27.66 -18.71 20.40
C VAL A 136 -28.05 -17.22 20.44
N PRO A 137 -27.75 -16.48 21.51
CA PRO A 137 -28.13 -15.07 21.59
C PRO A 137 -27.34 -14.26 20.56
N ARG A 138 -28.02 -13.41 19.78
CA ARG A 138 -27.34 -12.49 18.84
C ARG A 138 -26.27 -11.63 19.53
N ASN A 139 -26.51 -11.24 20.77
CA ASN A 139 -25.54 -10.47 21.56
C ASN A 139 -24.21 -11.22 21.76
N ALA A 140 -24.24 -12.54 21.94
CA ALA A 140 -23.02 -13.35 22.06
C ALA A 140 -22.18 -13.29 20.79
N PHE A 141 -22.84 -13.34 19.62
CA PHE A 141 -22.18 -13.15 18.32
C PHE A 141 -21.56 -11.76 18.19
N LEU A 142 -22.28 -10.71 18.57
CA LEU A 142 -21.76 -9.34 18.50
C LEU A 142 -20.57 -9.12 19.44
N VAL A 143 -20.61 -9.64 20.67
CA VAL A 143 -19.48 -9.54 21.61
C VAL A 143 -18.23 -10.23 21.05
N LEU A 144 -18.39 -11.41 20.45
CA LEU A 144 -17.29 -12.14 19.81
C LEU A 144 -16.75 -11.37 18.59
N LEU A 145 -17.64 -10.85 17.73
CA LEU A 145 -17.26 -10.03 16.57
C LEU A 145 -16.43 -8.82 17.01
N GLN A 146 -16.91 -8.08 18.01
CA GLN A 146 -16.23 -6.92 18.56
C GLN A 146 -14.86 -7.27 19.15
N GLY A 147 -14.75 -8.42 19.83
CA GLY A 147 -13.47 -8.95 20.30
C GLY A 147 -12.48 -9.13 19.16
N LYS A 148 -12.87 -9.84 18.10
CA LYS A 148 -12.02 -10.11 16.94
C LYS A 148 -11.64 -8.84 16.17
N VAL A 149 -12.60 -7.95 15.92
CA VAL A 149 -12.36 -6.67 15.22
C VAL A 149 -11.41 -5.79 16.03
N ARG A 150 -11.52 -5.76 17.37
CA ARG A 150 -10.55 -5.05 18.23
C ARG A 150 -9.14 -5.62 18.10
N GLY A 151 -9.00 -6.94 18.05
CA GLY A 151 -7.69 -7.59 17.95
C GLY A 151 -6.96 -7.32 16.64
N ILE A 152 -7.68 -7.10 15.53
CA ILE A 152 -7.06 -6.75 14.24
C ILE A 152 -6.93 -5.24 13.99
N SER A 153 -7.35 -4.38 14.93
CA SER A 153 -7.52 -2.94 14.67
C SER A 153 -6.24 -2.19 14.30
N SER A 154 -5.06 -2.69 14.71
CA SER A 154 -3.77 -2.10 14.33
C SER A 154 -3.36 -2.39 12.89
N ILE A 155 -3.76 -3.53 12.31
CA ILE A 155 -3.31 -3.95 10.98
C ILE A 155 -3.73 -2.97 9.87
N PRO A 156 -5.01 -2.53 9.79
CA PRO A 156 -5.40 -1.51 8.81
C PRO A 156 -4.71 -0.16 9.01
N ILE A 157 -4.42 0.22 10.26
CA ILE A 157 -3.73 1.47 10.61
C ILE A 157 -2.30 1.44 10.08
N GLU A 158 -1.54 0.41 10.42
CA GLU A 158 -0.16 0.20 9.97
C GLU A 158 -0.07 0.16 8.43
N PHE A 159 -1.06 -0.46 7.77
CA PHE A 159 -1.14 -0.46 6.32
C PHE A 159 -1.24 0.96 5.74
N VAL A 160 -2.15 1.79 6.28
CA VAL A 160 -2.34 3.18 5.82
C VAL A 160 -1.06 3.98 5.98
N GLU A 161 -0.36 3.84 7.11
CA GLU A 161 0.92 4.50 7.33
C GLU A 161 1.97 4.10 6.30
N LYS A 162 2.12 2.80 6.06
CA LYS A 162 3.08 2.26 5.10
C LYS A 162 2.80 2.76 3.68
N VAL A 163 1.54 2.75 3.25
CA VAL A 163 1.13 3.20 1.92
C VAL A 163 1.40 4.69 1.73
N TRP A 164 1.04 5.52 2.70
CA TRP A 164 1.25 6.96 2.56
C TRP A 164 2.71 7.38 2.70
N SER A 165 3.54 6.63 3.44
CA SER A 165 4.99 6.79 3.38
C SER A 165 5.51 6.56 1.97
N TYR A 166 5.14 5.43 1.36
CA TYR A 166 5.55 5.09 -0.01
C TYR A 166 5.06 6.11 -1.05
N VAL A 167 3.77 6.47 -1.01
CA VAL A 167 3.21 7.48 -1.94
C VAL A 167 3.87 8.84 -1.71
N GLY A 168 4.17 9.19 -0.46
CA GLY A 168 4.90 10.41 -0.12
C GLY A 168 6.27 10.47 -0.78
N ASP A 169 7.06 9.41 -0.65
CA ASP A 169 8.38 9.29 -1.27
C ASP A 169 8.30 9.45 -2.79
N VAL A 170 7.37 8.75 -3.44
CA VAL A 170 7.14 8.86 -4.89
C VAL A 170 6.81 10.30 -5.29
N VAL A 171 5.87 10.93 -4.58
CA VAL A 171 5.44 12.31 -4.88
C VAL A 171 6.61 13.27 -4.74
N ILE A 172 7.39 13.15 -3.68
CA ILE A 172 8.57 13.99 -3.45
C ILE A 172 9.59 13.76 -4.58
N SER A 173 9.94 12.52 -4.89
CA SER A 173 10.92 12.19 -5.94
C SER A 173 10.56 12.79 -7.30
N VAL A 174 9.29 12.68 -7.71
CA VAL A 174 8.84 13.28 -8.96
C VAL A 174 8.96 14.81 -8.92
N LEU A 175 8.58 15.46 -7.83
CA LEU A 175 8.73 16.91 -7.72
C LEU A 175 10.18 17.37 -7.72
N MET A 176 11.06 16.61 -7.07
CA MET A 176 12.48 16.97 -7.01
C MET A 176 13.11 16.87 -8.40
N LYS A 177 12.69 15.91 -9.24
CA LYS A 177 13.11 15.78 -10.64
C LYS A 177 12.84 17.06 -11.44
N TYR A 178 11.68 17.68 -11.27
CA TYR A 178 11.28 18.87 -12.05
C TYR A 178 11.68 20.21 -11.42
N THR A 179 12.18 20.22 -10.18
CA THR A 179 12.56 21.45 -9.46
C THR A 179 14.05 21.56 -9.18
N HIS A 180 14.87 20.58 -9.57
CA HIS A 180 16.29 20.49 -9.24
C HIS A 180 17.11 21.74 -9.60
N ASP A 181 16.77 22.38 -10.72
CA ASP A 181 17.43 23.58 -11.21
C ASP A 181 17.11 24.87 -10.42
N TYR A 182 16.06 24.84 -9.60
CA TYR A 182 15.51 26.02 -8.94
C TYR A 182 15.50 25.82 -7.43
N TYR A 183 16.62 26.08 -6.75
CA TYR A 183 16.81 25.79 -5.32
C TYR A 183 15.67 26.28 -4.41
N HIS A 184 15.25 27.54 -4.52
CA HIS A 184 14.17 28.05 -3.67
C HIS A 184 12.82 27.36 -3.94
N LEU A 185 12.52 27.07 -5.21
CA LEU A 185 11.33 26.34 -5.60
C LEU A 185 11.40 24.88 -5.12
N HIS A 186 12.57 24.26 -5.21
CA HIS A 186 12.83 22.90 -4.74
C HIS A 186 12.52 22.75 -3.24
N VAL A 187 13.11 23.61 -2.40
CA VAL A 187 12.90 23.58 -0.95
C VAL A 187 11.42 23.85 -0.59
N ALA A 188 10.81 24.86 -1.21
CA ALA A 188 9.41 25.21 -0.97
C ALA A 188 8.46 24.07 -1.37
N THR A 189 8.66 23.50 -2.57
CA THR A 189 7.84 22.40 -3.10
C THR A 189 7.97 21.15 -2.24
N LYS A 190 9.18 20.81 -1.80
CA LYS A 190 9.42 19.67 -0.90
C LYS A 190 8.63 19.82 0.40
N ARG A 191 8.68 20.99 1.04
CA ARG A 191 7.94 21.27 2.28
C ARG A 191 6.43 21.20 2.05
N ALA A 192 5.93 21.82 0.98
CA ALA A 192 4.52 21.80 0.64
C ALA A 192 4.00 20.38 0.38
N ALA A 193 4.80 19.55 -0.30
CA ALA A 193 4.48 18.15 -0.56
C ALA A 193 4.38 17.32 0.74
N HIS A 194 5.35 17.44 1.66
CA HIS A 194 5.29 16.75 2.95
C HIS A 194 4.04 17.13 3.74
N ASN A 195 3.76 18.43 3.87
CA ASN A 195 2.57 18.93 4.55
C ASN A 195 1.27 18.40 3.93
N LEU A 196 1.24 18.25 2.60
CA LEU A 196 0.09 17.72 1.91
C LEU A 196 -0.09 16.22 2.18
N ILE A 197 0.98 15.44 2.08
CA ILE A 197 0.95 13.99 2.30
C ILE A 197 0.52 13.68 3.74
N GLU A 198 1.05 14.39 4.73
CA GLU A 198 0.65 14.22 6.13
C GLU A 198 -0.86 14.48 6.33
N ARG A 199 -1.41 15.55 5.75
CA ARG A 199 -2.87 15.82 5.83
C ARG A 199 -3.72 14.74 5.16
N VAL A 200 -3.25 14.15 4.06
CA VAL A 200 -3.98 13.10 3.35
C VAL A 200 -3.88 11.77 4.08
N LYS A 201 -2.72 11.49 4.69
CA LYS A 201 -2.48 10.36 5.58
C LYS A 201 -3.42 10.42 6.79
N GLU A 202 -3.47 11.54 7.50
CA GLU A 202 -4.34 11.74 8.66
C GLU A 202 -5.82 11.51 8.32
N LYS A 203 -6.30 12.04 7.19
CA LYS A 203 -7.66 11.79 6.72
C LYS A 203 -7.93 10.32 6.42
N SER A 204 -6.95 9.62 5.86
CA SER A 204 -7.08 8.19 5.58
C SER A 204 -7.08 7.37 6.86
N LEU A 205 -6.33 7.80 7.89
CA LEU A 205 -6.33 7.18 9.21
C LEU A 205 -7.69 7.33 9.89
N ASN A 206 -8.28 8.53 9.89
CA ASN A 206 -9.61 8.74 10.46
C ASN A 206 -10.68 7.90 9.74
N TRP A 207 -10.62 7.85 8.40
CA TRP A 207 -11.54 7.03 7.61
C TRP A 207 -11.43 5.53 7.93
N ILE A 208 -10.22 4.97 8.07
CA ILE A 208 -10.09 3.54 8.39
C ILE A 208 -10.53 3.23 9.82
N LEU A 209 -10.33 4.16 10.76
CA LEU A 209 -10.86 4.02 12.11
C LEU A 209 -12.39 3.94 12.10
N GLU A 210 -13.05 4.80 11.32
CA GLU A 210 -14.51 4.73 11.14
C GLU A 210 -14.96 3.38 10.56
N ILE A 211 -14.25 2.85 9.56
CA ILE A 211 -14.54 1.53 8.98
C ILE A 211 -14.42 0.42 10.02
N VAL A 212 -13.36 0.43 10.83
CA VAL A 212 -13.16 -0.54 11.92
C VAL A 212 -14.26 -0.42 12.98
N GLU A 213 -14.71 0.78 13.32
CA GLU A 213 -15.84 0.96 14.24
C GLU A 213 -17.16 0.49 13.63
N MET A 214 -17.40 0.73 12.33
CA MET A 214 -18.60 0.24 11.65
C MET A 214 -18.71 -1.29 11.67
N GLU A 215 -17.59 -2.00 11.49
CA GLU A 215 -17.55 -3.48 11.57
C GLU A 215 -17.90 -4.03 12.96
N LYS A 216 -17.77 -3.23 14.02
CA LYS A 216 -18.13 -3.64 15.39
C LYS A 216 -19.63 -3.56 15.68
N LEU A 217 -20.38 -2.81 14.87
CA LEU A 217 -21.77 -2.46 15.16
C LEU A 217 -22.80 -3.40 14.50
N THR A 218 -22.44 -4.04 13.40
CA THR A 218 -23.39 -4.84 12.61
C THR A 218 -22.81 -6.16 12.14
N ASP A 219 -23.65 -7.20 12.24
CA ASP A 219 -23.46 -8.56 11.74
C ASP A 219 -24.15 -8.78 10.39
N TYR A 220 -24.57 -7.71 9.72
CA TYR A 220 -25.27 -7.79 8.43
C TYR A 220 -24.33 -8.18 7.29
N THR A 221 -24.78 -9.11 6.46
CA THR A 221 -24.14 -9.47 5.19
C THR A 221 -25.17 -9.82 4.13
N CYS A 222 -24.95 -9.32 2.92
CA CYS A 222 -25.64 -9.77 1.71
C CYS A 222 -24.80 -10.75 0.88
N HIS A 223 -23.66 -11.21 1.41
CA HIS A 223 -22.76 -12.12 0.72
C HIS A 223 -23.39 -13.52 0.65
N PRO A 224 -23.71 -14.05 -0.55
CA PRO A 224 -24.47 -15.30 -0.67
C PRO A 224 -23.71 -16.49 -0.10
N GLU A 225 -22.36 -16.46 -0.17
CA GLU A 225 -21.50 -17.54 0.32
C GLU A 225 -21.53 -17.72 1.85
N TYR A 226 -22.00 -16.73 2.62
CA TYR A 226 -22.06 -16.85 4.08
C TYR A 226 -22.94 -18.04 4.51
N VAL A 227 -24.13 -18.16 3.92
CA VAL A 227 -25.08 -19.22 4.26
C VAL A 227 -24.56 -20.58 3.82
N SER A 228 -23.92 -20.67 2.64
CA SER A 228 -23.33 -21.94 2.17
C SER A 228 -22.15 -22.39 3.02
N ASP A 229 -21.27 -21.45 3.40
CA ASP A 229 -20.11 -21.74 4.25
C ASP A 229 -20.54 -22.22 5.63
N TRP A 230 -21.49 -21.51 6.26
CA TRP A 230 -22.05 -21.91 7.54
C TRP A 230 -22.73 -23.28 7.46
N ASN A 231 -23.58 -23.52 6.46
CA ASN A 231 -24.24 -24.82 6.27
C ASN A 231 -23.22 -25.97 6.13
N SER A 232 -22.18 -25.77 5.32
CA SER A 232 -21.12 -26.75 5.12
C SER A 232 -20.43 -27.09 6.43
N LEU A 233 -20.06 -26.08 7.22
CA LEU A 233 -19.42 -26.25 8.53
C LEU A 233 -20.35 -26.95 9.54
N MET A 234 -21.65 -26.63 9.52
CA MET A 234 -22.64 -27.21 10.44
C MET A 234 -22.91 -28.70 10.21
N THR A 235 -22.64 -29.25 9.02
CA THR A 235 -22.81 -30.69 8.75
C THR A 235 -22.00 -31.58 9.69
N ARG A 236 -20.93 -31.05 10.31
CA ARG A 236 -20.03 -31.78 11.20
C ARG A 236 -20.44 -31.73 12.67
N GLN A 237 -21.46 -30.94 13.03
CA GLN A 237 -21.83 -30.73 14.43
C GLN A 237 -22.16 -32.03 15.17
N LYS A 238 -22.99 -32.91 14.58
CA LYS A 238 -23.37 -34.18 15.19
C LYS A 238 -22.14 -35.08 15.42
N ALA A 239 -21.31 -35.24 14.39
CA ALA A 239 -20.09 -36.04 14.48
C ALA A 239 -19.10 -35.48 15.51
N PHE A 240 -19.00 -34.15 15.62
CA PHE A 240 -18.19 -33.49 16.64
C PHE A 240 -18.69 -33.80 18.04
N ILE A 241 -19.98 -33.63 18.31
CA ILE A 241 -20.57 -33.88 19.64
C ILE A 241 -20.43 -35.35 20.03
N ASP A 242 -20.73 -36.27 19.10
CA ASP A 242 -20.58 -37.70 19.33
C ASP A 242 -19.12 -38.05 19.66
N LYS A 243 -18.15 -37.45 18.97
CA LYS A 243 -16.73 -37.70 19.21
C LYS A 243 -16.24 -37.13 20.55
N VAL A 244 -16.81 -36.04 21.02
CA VAL A 244 -16.43 -35.41 22.30
C VAL A 244 -17.04 -36.16 23.48
N LEU A 245 -18.32 -36.53 23.41
CA LEU A 245 -19.08 -37.04 24.56
C LEU A 245 -19.25 -38.57 24.58
N ASN A 246 -19.38 -39.20 23.40
CA ASN A 246 -19.83 -40.59 23.29
C ASN A 246 -18.71 -41.56 22.85
N ASP A 247 -17.56 -41.04 22.38
CA ASP A 247 -16.45 -41.87 21.88
C ASP A 247 -15.69 -42.58 23.01
N GLN A 248 -15.71 -43.91 22.98
CA GLN A 248 -15.02 -44.78 23.94
C GLN A 248 -13.50 -44.65 23.89
N LEU A 249 -12.93 -44.33 22.72
CA LEU A 249 -11.49 -44.16 22.55
C LEU A 249 -10.99 -42.86 23.20
N ARG A 250 -11.90 -41.94 23.53
CA ARG A 250 -11.61 -40.65 24.16
C ARG A 250 -10.40 -39.95 23.51
N PRO A 251 -10.46 -39.67 22.19
CA PRO A 251 -9.36 -39.00 21.49
C PRO A 251 -9.12 -37.58 22.04
N SER A 252 -7.86 -37.18 22.19
CA SER A 252 -7.50 -35.82 22.63
C SER A 252 -7.68 -34.77 21.53
N LYS A 253 -7.62 -35.21 20.26
CA LYS A 253 -7.70 -34.34 19.08
C LYS A 253 -8.69 -34.84 18.03
N MET A 254 -9.18 -33.90 17.22
CA MET A 254 -10.05 -34.17 16.07
C MET A 254 -9.71 -33.24 14.91
N VAL A 255 -9.82 -33.71 13.67
CA VAL A 255 -9.77 -32.85 12.48
C VAL A 255 -11.20 -32.49 12.07
N ILE A 256 -11.46 -31.21 11.87
CA ILE A 256 -12.70 -30.69 11.30
C ILE A 256 -12.39 -30.06 9.95
N ASP A 257 -13.04 -30.56 8.89
CA ASP A 257 -12.91 -29.99 7.54
C ASP A 257 -13.24 -28.49 7.56
N GLY A 258 -12.36 -27.66 7.00
CA GLY A 258 -12.50 -26.20 7.00
C GLY A 258 -11.99 -25.48 8.25
N ILE A 259 -11.58 -26.20 9.30
CA ILE A 259 -10.96 -25.64 10.51
C ILE A 259 -9.54 -26.20 10.72
N GLY A 260 -9.38 -27.53 10.59
CA GLY A 260 -8.13 -28.25 10.82
C GLY A 260 -8.14 -29.12 12.08
N GLU A 261 -6.96 -29.51 12.56
CA GLU A 261 -6.79 -30.27 13.80
C GLU A 261 -7.02 -29.37 15.03
N ILE A 262 -7.89 -29.82 15.94
CA ILE A 262 -8.29 -29.14 17.17
C ILE A 262 -8.15 -30.07 18.38
N GLU A 263 -7.98 -29.48 19.56
CA GLU A 263 -7.99 -30.19 20.84
C GLU A 263 -9.42 -30.25 21.40
N ILE A 264 -9.85 -31.44 21.81
CA ILE A 264 -11.23 -31.69 22.27
C ILE A 264 -11.32 -32.27 23.68
N GLU A 265 -10.17 -32.64 24.28
CA GLU A 265 -10.13 -33.24 25.61
C GLU A 265 -10.73 -32.33 26.69
N GLY A 266 -10.35 -31.05 26.70
CA GLY A 266 -10.83 -30.05 27.65
C GLY A 266 -12.32 -29.71 27.50
N LEU A 267 -12.97 -30.15 26.42
CA LEU A 267 -14.38 -29.84 26.12
C LEU A 267 -15.36 -30.84 26.75
N ARG A 268 -14.89 -31.98 27.25
CA ARG A 268 -15.74 -33.06 27.80
C ARG A 268 -16.47 -32.71 29.10
N LYS A 269 -16.05 -31.62 29.76
CA LYS A 269 -16.69 -31.10 30.98
C LYS A 269 -18.00 -30.34 30.69
N TYR A 270 -18.24 -30.00 29.42
CA TYR A 270 -19.41 -29.23 29.02
C TYR A 270 -20.55 -30.14 28.56
N THR A 271 -21.78 -29.66 28.69
CA THR A 271 -22.97 -30.44 28.29
C THR A 271 -23.13 -30.46 26.77
N HIS A 272 -23.92 -31.41 26.27
CA HIS A 272 -24.32 -31.44 24.85
C HIS A 272 -24.91 -30.10 24.39
N VAL A 273 -25.72 -29.44 25.22
CA VAL A 273 -26.37 -28.17 24.88
C VAL A 273 -25.33 -27.06 24.73
N ASP A 274 -24.42 -26.91 25.70
CA ASP A 274 -23.39 -25.87 25.67
C ASP A 274 -22.45 -26.07 24.46
N LEU A 275 -22.03 -27.31 24.19
CA LEU A 275 -21.18 -27.63 23.04
C LEU A 275 -21.86 -27.38 21.70
N SER A 276 -23.15 -27.72 21.59
CA SER A 276 -23.94 -27.48 20.37
C SER A 276 -24.04 -25.99 20.05
N GLN A 277 -24.37 -25.17 21.05
CA GLN A 277 -24.49 -23.72 20.89
C GLN A 277 -23.14 -23.04 20.58
N ALA A 278 -22.09 -23.43 21.30
CA ALA A 278 -20.75 -22.91 21.05
C ALA A 278 -20.24 -23.27 19.66
N PHE A 279 -20.51 -24.49 19.20
CA PHE A 279 -20.17 -24.93 17.86
C PHE A 279 -20.89 -24.09 16.80
N ASP A 280 -22.21 -23.89 16.92
CA ASP A 280 -22.97 -23.05 15.98
C ASP A 280 -22.40 -21.61 15.96
N LEU A 281 -22.17 -21.03 17.14
CA LEU A 281 -21.57 -19.69 17.26
C LEU A 281 -20.20 -19.60 16.57
N LYS A 282 -19.34 -20.60 16.76
CA LYS A 282 -18.02 -20.69 16.12
C LYS A 282 -18.14 -20.74 14.60
N MET A 283 -18.99 -21.61 14.07
CA MET A 283 -19.14 -21.78 12.63
C MET A 283 -19.72 -20.53 11.95
N ARG A 284 -20.71 -19.89 12.58
CA ARG A 284 -21.23 -18.58 12.11
C ARG A 284 -20.12 -17.55 12.08
N MET A 285 -19.33 -17.45 13.15
CA MET A 285 -18.25 -16.48 13.23
C MET A 285 -17.18 -16.77 12.18
N THR A 286 -16.78 -18.02 11.98
CA THR A 286 -15.80 -18.41 10.96
C THR A 286 -16.28 -18.05 9.55
N ALA A 287 -17.54 -18.31 9.22
CA ALA A 287 -18.11 -17.95 7.93
C ALA A 287 -18.21 -16.42 7.75
N TYR A 288 -18.71 -15.70 8.76
CA TYR A 288 -18.85 -14.24 8.71
C TYR A 288 -17.50 -13.52 8.68
N TRP A 289 -16.49 -14.04 9.39
CA TRP A 289 -15.17 -13.44 9.46
C TRP A 289 -14.51 -13.31 8.08
N LYS A 290 -14.70 -14.29 7.19
CA LYS A 290 -14.25 -14.19 5.79
C LYS A 290 -14.82 -12.96 5.08
N VAL A 291 -16.09 -12.65 5.34
CA VAL A 291 -16.77 -11.47 4.77
C VAL A 291 -16.16 -10.19 5.31
N VAL A 292 -15.90 -10.12 6.61
CA VAL A 292 -15.25 -8.95 7.27
C VAL A 292 -13.88 -8.70 6.67
N LEU A 293 -13.03 -9.72 6.59
CA LEU A 293 -11.67 -9.60 6.04
C LEU A 293 -11.71 -9.11 4.58
N ARG A 294 -12.59 -9.68 3.76
CA ARG A 294 -12.79 -9.25 2.38
C ARG A 294 -13.22 -7.79 2.29
N ARG A 295 -14.21 -7.38 3.10
CA ARG A 295 -14.74 -6.01 3.09
C ARG A 295 -13.67 -5.00 3.47
N LEU A 296 -12.86 -5.29 4.49
CA LEU A 296 -11.74 -4.42 4.90
C LEU A 296 -10.72 -4.21 3.78
N VAL A 297 -10.41 -5.25 3.00
CA VAL A 297 -9.47 -5.15 1.87
C VAL A 297 -10.09 -4.40 0.69
N ASP A 298 -11.32 -4.75 0.31
CA ASP A 298 -12.01 -4.13 -0.83
C ASP A 298 -12.27 -2.64 -0.58
N CYS A 299 -12.77 -2.27 0.61
CA CYS A 299 -12.97 -0.88 0.99
C CYS A 299 -11.66 -0.09 0.98
N MET A 300 -10.57 -0.67 1.51
CA MET A 300 -9.26 -0.03 1.53
C MET A 300 -8.73 0.23 0.11
N ALA A 301 -8.87 -0.74 -0.80
CA ALA A 301 -8.48 -0.59 -2.19
C ALA A 301 -9.24 0.56 -2.88
N LEU A 302 -10.55 0.65 -2.67
CA LEU A 302 -11.39 1.71 -3.22
C LEU A 302 -11.01 3.09 -2.67
N HIS A 303 -10.85 3.21 -1.34
CA HIS A 303 -10.42 4.45 -0.69
C HIS A 303 -9.07 4.92 -1.20
N LEU A 304 -8.11 3.99 -1.32
CA LEU A 304 -6.77 4.30 -1.80
C LEU A 304 -6.81 4.83 -3.24
N GLN A 305 -7.52 4.16 -4.15
CA GLN A 305 -7.63 4.60 -5.55
C GLN A 305 -8.28 5.98 -5.65
N LEU A 306 -9.38 6.21 -4.93
CA LEU A 306 -10.05 7.51 -4.92
C LEU A 306 -9.16 8.62 -4.35
N THR A 307 -8.48 8.34 -3.25
CA THR A 307 -7.67 9.34 -2.55
C THR A 307 -6.40 9.69 -3.33
N VAL A 308 -5.73 8.71 -3.95
CA VAL A 308 -4.59 8.94 -4.86
C VAL A 308 -5.05 9.73 -6.10
N ALA A 309 -6.18 9.38 -6.70
CA ALA A 309 -6.71 10.13 -7.84
C ALA A 309 -7.06 11.58 -7.47
N ASN A 310 -7.63 11.81 -6.28
CA ASN A 310 -7.93 13.14 -5.77
C ASN A 310 -6.65 13.92 -5.46
N LEU A 311 -5.65 13.27 -4.86
CA LEU A 311 -4.34 13.85 -4.58
C LEU A 311 -3.75 14.43 -5.86
N VAL A 312 -3.70 13.65 -6.95
CA VAL A 312 -3.09 14.06 -8.24
C VAL A 312 -3.97 15.04 -9.04
N ASN A 313 -5.30 14.89 -9.01
CA ASN A 313 -6.17 15.69 -9.90
C ASN A 313 -6.72 16.97 -9.28
N LYS A 314 -7.05 16.95 -7.98
CA LYS A 314 -7.77 18.06 -7.31
C LYS A 314 -6.82 18.94 -6.50
N THR A 315 -5.83 18.36 -5.84
CA THR A 315 -5.03 19.12 -4.87
C THR A 315 -3.96 20.00 -5.51
N TRP A 316 -3.38 19.58 -6.64
CA TRP A 316 -2.38 20.33 -7.39
C TRP A 316 -2.90 21.60 -8.06
N LYS A 317 -4.23 21.76 -8.17
CA LYS A 317 -4.81 22.95 -8.82
C LYS A 317 -4.74 24.22 -7.96
N TRP A 318 -4.58 24.13 -6.63
CA TRP A 318 -4.79 25.30 -5.76
C TRP A 318 -3.91 25.40 -4.49
N ARG A 319 -3.34 24.31 -3.95
CA ARG A 319 -2.90 24.30 -2.54
C ARG A 319 -1.39 24.24 -2.26
N LEU A 320 -0.55 23.99 -3.26
CA LEU A 320 0.89 23.85 -3.03
C LEU A 320 1.66 25.18 -3.04
N PHE A 321 1.05 26.27 -3.50
CA PHE A 321 1.74 27.54 -3.77
C PHE A 321 1.02 28.78 -3.22
N VAL A 322 -0.04 28.58 -2.43
CA VAL A 322 -0.82 29.66 -1.79
C VAL A 322 -0.73 29.57 -0.25
N SER A 323 0.14 28.71 0.30
CA SER A 323 0.34 28.58 1.75
C SER A 323 1.58 29.30 2.24
#